data_AF-A0A6A6WZ79-F1
#
_entry.id   AF-A0A6A6WZ79-F1
#
_cell.length_a   1.000
_cell.length_b   1.000
_cell.length_c   1.000
_cell.angle_alpha   90.00
_cell.angle_beta   90.00
_cell.angle_gamma   90.00
#
_symmetry.space_group_name_H-M   'P 1'
#
loop_
_entity.id
_entity.type
_entity.pdbx_description
1 polymer ?
#
loop_
_entity_poly.entity_id
_entity_poly.type
_entity_poly.pdbx_seq_one_letter_code
_entity_poly.pdbx_strand_id
1 'polypeptide(L)'
;MYITLASVVVALAATVPAAVSAFKIPTCGASACLPDGVFNTCEPADLGCLCSQDQSSIDEYVGLVTPCLESEERKWACTEGALYQYKDLLVHVCKGMGKAVVW
;
A
#
# COMPACT_ATOMS: atom_id res chain seq x y z
N MET A 1 26.89 -40.25 37.01
CA MET A 1 26.58 -40.53 35.60
C MET A 1 25.64 -39.42 35.13
N TYR A 2 26.15 -38.45 34.39
CA TYR A 2 25.47 -37.20 34.03
C TYR A 2 25.10 -37.26 32.54
N ILE A 3 23.81 -37.16 32.24
CA ILE A 3 23.30 -37.14 30.87
C ILE A 3 23.01 -35.68 30.53
N THR A 4 23.86 -35.08 29.72
CA THR A 4 23.66 -33.75 29.13
C THR A 4 22.56 -33.81 28.07
N LEU A 5 21.41 -33.19 28.36
CA LEU A 5 20.34 -32.95 27.39
C LEU A 5 20.69 -31.67 26.60
N ALA A 6 21.10 -31.83 25.35
CA ALA A 6 21.31 -30.73 24.42
C ALA A 6 19.97 -30.27 23.84
N SER A 7 19.59 -29.04 24.13
CA SER A 7 18.42 -28.34 23.59
C SER A 7 18.60 -28.09 22.08
N VAL A 8 17.77 -28.72 21.24
CA VAL A 8 17.69 -28.39 19.81
C VAL A 8 16.62 -27.31 19.64
N VAL A 9 17.07 -26.06 19.54
CA VAL A 9 16.21 -24.93 19.17
C VAL A 9 16.13 -24.91 17.64
N VAL A 10 15.09 -25.51 17.08
CA VAL A 10 14.80 -25.40 15.63
C VAL A 10 14.26 -23.99 15.40
N ALA A 11 15.15 -23.07 15.02
CA ALA A 11 14.75 -21.78 14.48
C ALA A 11 14.14 -22.01 13.09
N LEU A 12 12.81 -22.11 13.03
CA LEU A 12 12.08 -21.98 11.78
C LEU A 12 12.20 -20.52 11.32
N ALA A 13 13.26 -20.22 10.58
CA ALA A 13 13.31 -19.04 9.73
C ALA A 13 12.25 -19.22 8.64
N ALA A 14 11.02 -18.77 8.90
CA ALA A 14 10.01 -18.60 7.88
C ALA A 14 10.48 -17.49 6.93
N THR A 15 11.16 -17.88 5.86
CA THR A 15 11.40 -17.01 4.71
C THR A 15 10.04 -16.71 4.09
N VAL A 16 9.45 -15.56 4.43
CA VAL A 16 8.29 -15.03 3.71
C VAL A 16 8.81 -14.57 2.35
N PRO A 17 8.45 -15.23 1.22
CA PRO A 17 8.77 -14.66 -0.06
C PRO A 17 7.93 -13.39 -0.21
N ALA A 18 8.57 -12.23 -0.17
CA ALA A 18 7.99 -10.96 -0.59
C ALA A 18 7.82 -10.98 -2.12
N ALA A 19 6.97 -11.88 -2.63
CA ALA A 19 6.43 -11.77 -3.95
C ALA A 19 5.28 -10.76 -3.86
N VAL A 20 5.65 -9.47 -3.87
CA VAL A 20 4.69 -8.42 -4.22
C VAL A 20 4.41 -8.64 -5.71
N SER A 21 3.50 -9.58 -5.98
CA SER A 21 2.90 -9.72 -7.30
C SER A 21 2.45 -8.32 -7.67
N ALA A 22 2.95 -7.80 -8.79
CA ALA A 22 2.53 -6.54 -9.37
C ALA A 22 1.07 -6.70 -9.82
N PHE A 23 0.16 -6.83 -8.85
CA PHE A 23 -1.25 -6.68 -9.02
C PHE A 23 -1.39 -5.27 -9.55
N LYS A 24 -1.72 -5.15 -10.84
CA LYS A 24 -2.05 -3.87 -11.43
C LYS A 24 -3.40 -3.47 -10.83
N ILE A 25 -3.34 -2.90 -9.63
CA ILE A 25 -4.52 -2.51 -8.88
C ILE A 25 -5.24 -1.48 -9.74
N PRO A 26 -6.57 -1.58 -9.90
CA PRO A 26 -7.33 -0.48 -10.47
C PRO A 26 -7.11 0.75 -9.59
N THR A 27 -6.18 1.63 -9.99
CA THR A 27 -5.80 2.85 -9.25
C THR A 27 -6.91 3.90 -9.25
N CYS A 28 -8.05 3.61 -9.87
CA CYS A 28 -9.23 4.47 -9.88
C CYS A 28 -8.96 5.86 -10.47
N GLY A 29 -7.93 6.01 -11.32
CA GLY A 29 -7.52 7.31 -11.82
C GLY A 29 -6.74 8.15 -10.81
N ALA A 30 -6.22 7.57 -9.72
CA ALA A 30 -5.33 8.28 -8.79
C ALA A 30 -4.11 8.89 -9.50
N SER A 31 -3.65 8.27 -10.60
CA SER A 31 -2.64 8.86 -11.48
C SER A 31 -3.13 10.09 -12.24
N ALA A 32 -4.42 10.17 -12.58
CA ALA A 32 -5.02 11.39 -13.14
C ALA A 32 -5.25 12.48 -12.08
N CYS A 33 -5.26 12.10 -10.80
CA CYS A 33 -5.34 13.02 -9.67
C CYS A 33 -3.99 13.66 -9.29
N LEU A 34 -2.91 13.16 -9.87
CA LEU A 34 -1.57 13.72 -9.68
C LEU A 34 -1.17 14.49 -10.93
N PRO A 35 -0.58 15.68 -10.79
CA PRO A 35 -0.16 16.50 -11.93
C PRO A 35 0.84 15.79 -12.84
N ASP A 36 1.74 14.99 -12.26
CA ASP A 36 2.79 14.25 -12.98
C ASP A 36 2.49 12.74 -13.09
N GLY A 37 1.32 12.29 -12.64
CA GLY A 37 0.97 10.87 -12.60
C GLY A 37 1.67 10.03 -11.53
N VAL A 38 2.63 10.61 -10.82
CA VAL A 38 3.44 9.97 -9.76
C VAL A 38 3.52 10.87 -8.52
N PHE A 39 3.70 10.26 -7.35
CA PHE A 39 3.92 10.95 -6.08
C PHE A 39 5.27 10.53 -5.50
N ASN A 40 6.20 11.46 -5.33
CA ASN A 40 7.56 11.17 -4.86
C ASN A 40 8.20 9.98 -5.58
N THR A 41 8.12 9.97 -6.93
CA THR A 41 8.58 8.89 -7.83
C THR A 41 7.83 7.56 -7.72
N CYS A 42 6.85 7.44 -6.82
CA CYS A 42 5.98 6.28 -6.71
C CYS A 42 4.75 6.42 -7.60
N GLU A 43 4.45 5.38 -8.38
CA GLU A 43 3.18 5.28 -9.08
C GLU A 43 2.05 4.98 -8.08
N PRO A 44 0.82 5.50 -8.29
CA PRO A 44 -0.34 5.16 -7.47
C PRO A 44 -0.67 3.67 -7.40
N ALA A 45 -0.24 2.89 -8.40
CA ALA A 45 -0.38 1.44 -8.45
C ALA A 45 0.66 0.72 -7.58
N ASP A 46 1.81 1.36 -7.33
CA ASP A 46 2.88 0.83 -6.51
C ASP A 46 2.66 1.20 -5.04
N LEU A 47 1.70 0.51 -4.41
CA LEU A 47 1.39 0.68 -3.00
C LEU A 47 2.61 0.41 -2.10
N GLY A 48 3.53 -0.47 -2.54
CA GLY A 48 4.74 -0.77 -1.79
C GLY A 48 5.66 0.45 -1.72
N CYS A 49 5.88 1.11 -2.85
CA CYS A 49 6.64 2.36 -2.91
C CYS A 49 5.97 3.46 -2.07
N LEU A 50 4.65 3.67 -2.24
CA LEU A 50 3.92 4.68 -1.46
C LEU A 50 4.01 4.45 0.04
N CYS A 51 3.75 3.22 0.49
CA CYS A 51 3.74 2.88 1.91
C CYS A 51 5.14 2.76 2.53
N SER A 52 6.21 2.72 1.71
CA SER A 52 7.60 2.79 2.19
C SER A 52 8.03 4.21 2.58
N GLN A 53 7.26 5.24 2.20
CA GLN A 53 7.52 6.63 2.55
C GLN A 53 7.24 6.91 4.04
N ASP A 54 7.63 8.09 4.52
CA ASP A 54 7.29 8.56 5.85
C ASP A 54 5.78 8.78 6.02
N GLN A 55 5.29 8.71 7.26
CA GLN A 55 3.86 8.86 7.55
C GLN A 55 3.32 10.19 7.02
N SER A 56 4.09 11.27 7.16
CA SER A 56 3.72 12.59 6.63
C SER A 56 3.54 12.60 5.12
N SER A 57 4.34 11.83 4.37
CA SER A 57 4.24 11.75 2.91
C SER A 57 3.03 10.91 2.49
N ILE A 58 2.66 9.89 3.27
CA ILE A 58 1.43 9.12 3.04
C ILE A 58 0.21 10.01 3.30
N ASP A 59 0.22 10.78 4.38
CA ASP A 59 -0.87 11.70 4.70
C ASP A 59 -1.01 12.81 3.64
N GLU A 60 0.11 13.34 3.13
CA GLU A 60 0.14 14.29 2.02
C GLU A 60 -0.42 13.68 0.74
N TYR A 61 0.02 12.45 0.40
CA TYR A 61 -0.50 11.72 -0.75
C TYR A 61 -2.01 11.61 -0.69
N VAL A 62 -2.55 11.12 0.43
CA VAL A 62 -4.00 10.95 0.62
C VAL A 62 -4.71 12.30 0.54
N GLY A 63 -4.19 13.34 1.20
CA GLY A 63 -4.76 14.69 1.14
C GLY A 63 -4.81 15.28 -0.27
N LEU A 64 -3.84 14.95 -1.13
CA LEU A 64 -3.82 15.38 -2.53
C LEU A 64 -4.83 14.60 -3.39
N VAL A 65 -4.87 13.27 -3.26
CA VAL A 65 -5.70 12.44 -4.14
C VAL A 65 -7.15 12.35 -3.69
N THR A 66 -7.47 12.43 -2.38
CA THR A 66 -8.84 12.34 -1.86
C THR A 66 -9.82 13.30 -2.56
N PRO A 67 -9.60 14.63 -2.63
CA PRO A 67 -10.59 15.53 -3.23
C PRO A 67 -10.83 15.24 -4.72
N CYS A 68 -9.78 14.85 -5.46
CA CYS A 68 -9.91 14.45 -6.86
C CYS A 68 -10.62 13.10 -6.99
N LEU A 69 -10.24 12.13 -6.16
CA LEU A 69 -10.86 10.82 -6.10
C LEU A 69 -12.29 10.87 -5.60
N GLU A 70 -12.76 11.93 -4.96
CA GLU A 70 -14.15 12.10 -4.54
C GLU A 70 -14.96 12.96 -5.51
N SER A 71 -14.31 13.61 -6.48
CA SER A 71 -14.98 14.40 -7.51
C SER A 71 -15.89 13.55 -8.41
N GLU A 72 -16.92 14.19 -8.95
CA GLU A 72 -17.80 13.61 -9.98
C GLU A 72 -17.02 13.30 -11.27
N GLU A 73 -15.96 14.06 -11.55
CA GLU A 73 -15.08 13.85 -12.70
C GLU A 73 -14.40 12.49 -12.64
N ARG A 74 -14.10 11.91 -11.48
CA ARG A 74 -13.52 10.56 -11.44
C ARG A 74 -14.50 9.45 -11.86
N LYS A 75 -15.82 9.67 -11.84
CA LYS A 75 -16.84 8.63 -12.12
C LYS A 75 -16.80 8.08 -13.55
N TRP A 76 -16.27 8.84 -14.53
CA TRP A 76 -16.09 8.31 -15.89
C TRP A 76 -14.85 7.41 -16.02
N ALA A 77 -13.87 7.56 -15.12
CA ALA A 77 -12.62 6.81 -15.11
C ALA A 77 -12.63 5.62 -14.14
N CYS A 78 -13.55 5.60 -13.17
CA CYS A 78 -13.55 4.61 -12.10
C CYS A 78 -14.94 4.33 -11.50
N THR A 79 -15.23 3.06 -11.23
CA THR A 79 -16.43 2.63 -10.50
C THR A 79 -16.27 2.81 -8.99
N GLU A 80 -17.36 2.97 -8.25
CA GLU A 80 -17.31 3.08 -6.78
C GLU A 80 -16.64 1.87 -6.12
N GLY A 81 -16.86 0.66 -6.65
CA GLY A 81 -16.21 -0.56 -6.16
C GLY A 81 -14.70 -0.54 -6.33
N ALA A 82 -14.19 -0.04 -7.46
CA ALA A 82 -12.76 0.09 -7.70
C ALA A 82 -12.12 1.15 -6.79
N LEU A 83 -12.82 2.26 -6.53
CA LEU A 83 -12.37 3.24 -5.54
C LEU A 83 -12.25 2.60 -4.15
N TYR A 84 -13.30 1.89 -3.72
CA TYR A 84 -13.31 1.26 -2.40
C TYR A 84 -12.16 0.25 -2.25
N GLN A 85 -11.94 -0.59 -3.27
CA GLN A 85 -10.82 -1.53 -3.27
C GLN A 85 -9.46 -0.83 -3.23
N TYR A 86 -9.29 0.26 -3.98
CA TYR A 86 -8.05 1.05 -3.92
C TYR A 86 -7.81 1.60 -2.51
N LYS A 87 -8.84 2.19 -1.90
CA LYS A 87 -8.78 2.75 -0.55
C LYS A 87 -8.41 1.69 0.49
N ASP A 88 -9.05 0.52 0.40
CA ASP A 88 -8.83 -0.61 1.31
C ASP A 88 -7.42 -1.23 1.12
N LEU A 89 -6.96 -1.39 -0.11
CA LEU A 89 -5.65 -1.96 -0.40
C LEU A 89 -4.51 -1.06 0.08
N LEU A 90 -4.61 0.26 -0.11
CA LEU A 90 -3.61 1.20 0.41
C LEU A 90 -3.54 1.11 1.94
N VAL A 91 -4.69 1.10 2.61
CA VAL A 91 -4.76 0.91 4.08
C VAL A 91 -4.13 -0.41 4.49
N HIS A 92 -4.47 -1.51 3.82
CA HIS A 92 -3.98 -2.85 4.14
C HIS A 92 -2.45 -2.96 3.98
N VAL A 93 -1.92 -2.50 2.85
CA VAL A 93 -0.47 -2.56 2.54
C VAL A 93 0.30 -1.66 3.50
N CYS A 94 -0.14 -0.42 3.70
CA CYS A 94 0.53 0.53 4.61
C CYS A 94 0.51 0.03 6.05
N LYS A 95 -0.60 -0.58 6.50
CA LYS A 95 -0.68 -1.21 7.81
C LYS A 95 0.33 -2.36 7.97
N GLY A 96 0.54 -3.15 6.92
CA GLY A 96 1.59 -4.18 6.88
C GLY A 96 3.01 -3.62 7.06
N MET A 97 3.21 -2.34 6.76
CA MET A 97 4.47 -1.61 6.91
C MET A 97 4.51 -0.72 8.17
N GLY A 98 3.54 -0.85 9.08
CA GLY A 98 3.47 -0.09 10.32
C GLY A 98 3.01 1.37 10.14
N LYS A 99 2.38 1.69 9.00
CA LYS A 99 1.85 3.01 8.67
C LYS A 99 0.33 3.04 8.79
N ALA A 100 -0.23 4.22 9.01
CA ALA A 100 -1.67 4.45 9.00
C ALA A 100 -2.08 5.19 7.72
N VAL A 101 -3.29 4.96 7.26
CA VAL A 101 -3.88 5.69 6.12
C VAL A 101 -5.26 6.13 6.54
N VAL A 102 -5.52 7.43 6.47
CA VAL A 102 -6.81 8.05 6.82
C VAL A 102 -7.31 8.80 5.60
N TRP A 103 -8.44 8.36 5.06
CA TRP A 103 -9.03 8.85 3.82
C TRP A 103 -9.95 10.05 4.01
#